data_AF-A0A5C5U6U2-F1
#
_entry.id   AF-A0A5C5U6U2-F1
#
_cell.length_a   1.000
_cell.length_b   1.000
_cell.length_c   1.000
_cell.angle_alpha   90.00
_cell.angle_beta   90.00
_cell.angle_gamma   90.00
#
_symmetry.space_group_name_H-M   'P 1'
#
loop_
_entity.id
_entity.type
_entity.pdbx_description
1 polymer ?
#
loop_
_entity_poly.entity_id
_entity_poly.type
_entity_poly.pdbx_seq_one_letter_code
_entity_poly.pdbx_strand_id
1 'polypeptide(L)'
;MNVRRCLLAWLATLLSLPAFAGPALELAPGVRSVALSPHLSYHHDRQASDRPVDAWRRVADGGFEPLPDGKDAFGFQRGAFWFHATIVNHAPDESRWLLVQEYPLSDRLEIYLRYPDGRVVEYVGGDHVPFSERAVRYRHPNFFVDLPAGTPVELLLRVKSESSMQVPLQLYTQAAFTEVSRDAQLAIGLYYGILLALFFYNLVLWISLRDASYFWYLCHITAFGLVLFTLNGLGFEYLWPRSPWLADHMVPISICLALVAMLQFARIFLELPDRAPRLNAGTVALIAFFVVFGVASVWLPYRISTPVASRAVLLGVLWIVLATLYVLRRGYTPARLLLLAWSMFLLGTAIFTLLAFGVLPKNFATEYGVQIGSALEMLLLSVALGYRYAQLRNENQRITAEANRRLERSVAERTRELQKALSQLEETHERLQDSSRRDALTGLYNRSYFHEGFERLLSRCRQARRPLSLLMVDLDHFKSINDRYGHLVGDDCLRWAAQRIGRTLRPHDALLARFGGEEFVVVLPDHDLRSAVAVAEEVRRSLVAEACESQGVRLRVSASIGVHTIAPDAADDIDDALDTADKALYAAKANGRDCVRTSITAA
;
A
#
# COMPACT_ATOMS: atom_id res chain seq x y z
N MET A 1 78.04 51.56 -11.01
CA MET A 1 77.59 50.97 -9.73
C MET A 1 76.63 51.87 -8.92
N ASN A 2 75.92 52.83 -9.54
CA ASN A 2 75.08 53.81 -8.81
C ASN A 2 73.59 53.86 -9.21
N VAL A 3 73.18 53.25 -10.32
CA VAL A 3 71.76 53.33 -10.76
C VAL A 3 70.87 52.29 -10.05
N ARG A 4 71.39 51.08 -9.75
CA ARG A 4 70.64 50.04 -9.04
C ARG A 4 70.39 50.35 -7.56
N ARG A 5 71.29 51.08 -6.89
CA ARG A 5 71.11 51.49 -5.48
C ARG A 5 70.11 52.63 -5.32
N CYS A 6 70.05 53.56 -6.28
CA CYS A 6 69.01 54.61 -6.30
C CYS A 6 67.61 54.05 -6.58
N LEU A 7 67.48 53.05 -7.45
CA LEU A 7 66.19 52.36 -7.71
C LEU A 7 65.69 51.57 -6.50
N LEU A 8 66.58 50.91 -5.75
CA LEU A 8 66.22 50.21 -4.51
C LEU A 8 65.87 51.17 -3.36
N ALA A 9 66.52 52.34 -3.28
CA ALA A 9 66.16 53.38 -2.32
C ALA A 9 64.81 54.04 -2.63
N TRP A 10 64.49 54.25 -3.91
CA TRP A 10 63.18 54.76 -4.35
C TRP A 10 62.04 53.74 -4.15
N LEU A 11 62.31 52.45 -4.33
CA LEU A 11 61.36 51.38 -4.01
C LEU A 11 61.16 51.21 -2.50
N ALA A 12 62.18 51.47 -1.68
CA ALA A 12 62.08 51.40 -0.22
C ALA A 12 61.33 52.59 0.39
N THR A 13 61.41 53.79 -0.20
CA THR A 13 60.61 54.96 0.23
C THR A 13 59.16 54.95 -0.28
N LEU A 14 58.84 54.11 -1.27
CA LEU A 14 57.45 53.83 -1.68
C LEU A 14 56.78 52.71 -0.84
N LEU A 15 57.52 52.05 0.05
CA LEU A 15 57.03 51.00 0.96
C LEU A 15 56.76 51.49 2.39
N SER A 16 56.87 52.79 2.64
CA SER A 16 56.47 53.43 3.90
C SER A 16 55.37 54.46 3.65
N LEU A 17 54.26 54.02 3.05
CA LEU A 17 52.99 54.71 3.22
C LEU A 17 52.39 54.24 4.55
N PRO A 18 51.98 55.14 5.46
CA PRO A 18 51.19 54.74 6.60
C PRO A 18 49.96 54.00 6.07
N ALA A 19 49.59 52.89 6.71
CA ALA A 19 48.35 52.19 6.45
C ALA A 19 47.21 53.19 6.67
N PHE A 20 46.69 53.77 5.59
CA PHE A 20 45.52 54.62 5.67
C PHE A 20 44.36 53.77 6.15
N ALA A 21 43.73 54.19 7.25
CA ALA A 21 42.39 53.76 7.62
C ALA A 21 41.51 53.78 6.37
N GLY A 22 40.66 52.77 6.18
CA GLY A 22 39.75 52.72 5.04
C GLY A 22 38.97 54.05 4.93
N PRO A 23 38.67 54.53 3.71
CA PRO A 23 37.99 55.80 3.52
C PRO A 23 36.67 55.81 4.30
N ALA A 24 36.42 56.90 5.03
CA ALA A 24 35.18 57.08 5.78
C ALA A 24 33.97 56.83 4.87
N LEU A 25 32.96 56.13 5.39
CA LEU A 25 31.71 55.90 4.69
C LEU A 25 30.90 57.21 4.69
N GLU A 26 30.78 57.83 3.52
CA GLU A 26 29.96 59.03 3.32
C GLU A 26 28.54 58.63 2.90
N LEU A 27 27.54 58.91 3.75
CA LEU A 27 26.13 58.70 3.43
C LEU A 27 25.59 59.94 2.71
N ALA A 28 25.52 59.89 1.38
CA ALA A 28 24.96 60.98 0.58
C ALA A 28 23.43 61.15 0.81
N PRO A 29 22.87 62.35 0.61
CA PRO A 29 21.43 62.57 0.62
C PRO A 29 20.71 61.63 -0.35
N GLY A 30 19.61 61.01 0.09
CA GLY A 30 18.82 60.07 -0.71
C GLY A 30 19.33 58.62 -0.72
N VAL A 31 20.49 58.32 -0.13
CA VAL A 31 20.90 56.93 0.12
C VAL A 31 19.91 56.28 1.08
N ARG A 32 19.33 55.14 0.68
CA ARG A 32 18.33 54.41 1.47
C ARG A 32 18.89 53.17 2.18
N SER A 33 19.99 52.62 1.65
CA SER A 33 20.70 51.48 2.24
C SER A 33 22.14 51.43 1.77
N VAL A 34 23.07 50.97 2.61
CA VAL A 34 24.47 50.79 2.24
C VAL A 34 25.11 49.63 2.98
N ALA A 35 25.90 48.82 2.27
CA ALA A 35 26.69 47.74 2.87
C ALA A 35 28.00 48.32 3.45
N LEU A 36 28.35 47.89 4.67
CA LEU A 36 29.53 48.41 5.37
C LEU A 36 30.79 47.64 5.00
N SER A 37 30.68 46.39 4.50
CA SER A 37 31.83 45.51 4.21
C SER A 37 32.96 46.21 3.44
N PRO A 38 32.73 47.03 2.40
CA PRO A 38 33.81 47.73 1.69
C PRO A 38 34.55 48.81 2.51
N HIS A 39 33.95 49.28 3.61
CA HIS A 39 34.44 50.34 4.48
C HIS A 39 34.90 49.83 5.85
N LEU A 40 34.80 48.52 6.09
CA LEU A 40 35.24 47.91 7.34
C LEU A 40 36.73 47.59 7.28
N SER A 41 37.39 47.92 8.38
CA SER A 41 38.68 47.37 8.76
C SER A 41 38.47 46.40 9.93
N TYR A 42 39.33 45.40 10.10
CA TYR A 42 39.17 44.37 11.10
C TYR A 42 40.47 44.03 11.84
N HIS A 43 40.31 43.49 13.05
CA HIS A 43 41.38 42.93 13.87
C HIS A 43 40.90 41.61 14.48
N HIS A 44 41.69 40.55 14.32
CA HIS A 44 41.40 39.23 14.90
C HIS A 44 42.13 39.05 16.24
N ASP A 45 41.39 39.21 17.34
CA ASP A 45 41.86 38.91 18.69
C ASP A 45 41.67 37.41 18.98
N ARG A 46 42.74 36.63 18.74
CA ARG A 46 42.75 35.18 18.92
C ARG A 46 42.48 34.72 20.35
N GLN A 47 42.78 35.55 21.36
CA GLN A 47 42.59 35.21 22.76
C GLN A 47 41.26 35.72 23.32
N ALA A 48 40.53 36.55 22.57
CA ALA A 48 39.33 37.26 23.00
C ALA A 48 39.56 38.10 24.28
N SER A 49 40.79 38.57 24.50
CA SER A 49 41.24 39.32 25.68
C SER A 49 41.11 40.82 25.54
N ASP A 50 41.11 41.35 24.32
CA ASP A 50 41.08 42.79 24.07
C ASP A 50 39.78 43.38 24.64
N ARG A 51 39.91 44.53 25.30
CA ARG A 51 38.78 45.35 25.75
C ARG A 51 38.50 46.46 24.74
N PRO A 52 37.33 47.13 24.79
CA PRO A 52 37.01 48.22 23.88
C PRO A 52 38.10 49.31 23.85
N VAL A 53 38.68 49.63 25.01
CA VAL A 53 39.79 50.61 25.12
C VAL A 53 41.03 50.17 24.34
N ASP A 54 41.37 48.88 24.37
CA ASP A 54 42.52 48.33 23.65
C ASP A 54 42.26 48.34 22.15
N ALA A 55 41.05 47.96 21.74
CA ALA A 55 40.62 48.02 20.35
C ALA A 55 40.65 49.46 19.80
N TRP A 56 40.14 50.45 20.54
CA TRP A 56 40.23 51.86 20.15
C TRP A 56 41.67 52.37 20.02
N ARG A 57 42.59 51.93 20.89
CA ARG A 57 44.01 52.24 20.76
C ARG A 57 44.60 51.63 19.49
N ARG A 58 44.31 50.36 19.23
CA ARG A 58 44.76 49.69 17.99
C ARG A 58 44.24 50.38 16.73
N VAL A 59 43.00 50.85 16.73
CA VAL A 59 42.46 51.66 15.61
C VAL A 59 43.31 52.92 15.43
N ALA A 60 43.59 53.67 16.51
CA ALA A 60 44.41 54.87 16.45
C ALA A 60 45.86 54.60 16.00
N ASP A 61 46.40 53.44 16.36
CA ASP A 61 47.75 52.99 15.98
C ASP A 61 47.80 52.37 14.58
N GLY A 62 46.67 52.28 13.86
CA GLY A 62 46.60 51.69 12.52
C GLY A 62 46.72 50.16 12.48
N GLY A 63 46.39 49.48 13.59
CA GLY A 63 46.50 48.02 13.75
C GLY A 63 45.34 47.20 13.20
N PHE A 64 44.42 47.81 12.45
CA PHE A 64 43.30 47.15 11.77
C PHE A 64 43.61 47.00 10.28
N GLU A 65 43.31 45.84 9.72
CA GLU A 65 43.54 45.51 8.31
C GLU A 65 42.24 45.63 7.50
N PRO A 66 42.26 45.92 6.20
CA PRO A 66 41.06 45.83 5.37
C PRO A 66 40.55 44.38 5.28
N LEU A 67 39.26 44.18 5.02
CA LEU A 67 38.69 42.84 4.87
C LEU A 67 39.37 42.03 3.73
N PRO A 68 39.70 40.74 3.95
CA PRO A 68 40.32 39.89 2.93
C PRO A 68 39.37 39.70 1.75
N ASP A 69 39.81 40.03 0.54
CA ASP A 69 39.01 40.07 -0.70
C ASP A 69 37.71 40.91 -0.61
N GLY A 70 37.59 41.82 0.38
CA GLY A 70 36.33 42.53 0.65
C GLY A 70 35.20 41.65 1.19
N LYS A 71 35.52 40.41 1.62
CA LYS A 71 34.55 39.44 2.14
C LYS A 71 34.38 39.60 3.65
N ASP A 72 33.16 39.43 4.10
CA ASP A 72 32.72 39.52 5.50
C ASP A 72 32.53 38.14 6.16
N ALA A 73 33.03 37.06 5.53
CA ALA A 73 32.94 35.69 6.03
C ALA A 73 34.34 35.10 6.29
N PHE A 74 34.58 34.69 7.55
CA PHE A 74 35.87 34.15 8.03
C PHE A 74 35.80 32.66 8.41
N GLY A 75 34.60 32.06 8.38
CA GLY A 75 34.38 30.66 8.74
C GLY A 75 34.51 30.41 10.24
N PHE A 76 34.78 29.17 10.64
CA PHE A 76 34.91 28.79 12.06
C PHE A 76 36.29 29.16 12.60
N GLN A 77 36.38 30.27 13.34
CA GLN A 77 37.62 30.79 13.93
C GLN A 77 37.45 30.98 15.45
N ARG A 78 38.54 30.80 16.22
CA ARG A 78 38.54 31.07 17.66
C ARG A 78 38.86 32.53 17.95
N GLY A 79 38.39 33.04 19.08
CA GLY A 79 38.68 34.40 19.54
C GLY A 79 37.53 35.36 19.31
N ALA A 80 37.83 36.65 19.32
CA ALA A 80 36.91 37.73 18.99
C ALA A 80 37.41 38.48 17.76
N PHE A 81 36.48 38.96 16.93
CA PHE A 81 36.80 39.83 15.81
C PHE A 81 36.33 41.24 16.14
N TRP A 82 37.21 42.20 15.94
CA TRP A 82 36.91 43.62 16.04
C TRP A 82 36.81 44.20 14.65
N PHE A 83 35.79 45.02 14.41
CA PHE A 83 35.58 45.72 13.15
C PHE A 83 35.43 47.20 13.42
N HIS A 84 36.03 48.03 12.56
CA HIS A 84 35.99 49.47 12.68
C HIS A 84 35.63 50.12 11.34
N ALA A 85 34.74 51.12 11.41
CA ALA A 85 34.43 52.04 10.32
C ALA A 85 34.13 53.44 10.87
N THR A 86 34.45 54.47 10.08
CA THR A 86 34.06 55.85 10.36
C THR A 86 32.94 56.22 9.39
N ILE A 87 31.83 56.74 9.92
CA ILE A 87 30.60 57.01 9.15
C ILE A 87 30.31 58.51 9.23
N VAL A 88 30.15 59.16 8.08
CA VAL A 88 29.78 60.56 7.97
C VAL A 88 28.44 60.64 7.26
N ASN A 89 27.41 61.10 7.97
CA ASN A 89 26.10 61.28 7.36
C ASN A 89 25.98 62.68 6.75
N HIS A 90 25.62 62.80 5.47
CA HIS A 90 25.34 64.09 4.83
C HIS A 90 23.85 64.36 4.62
N ALA A 91 22.97 63.43 5.03
CA ALA A 91 21.53 63.58 4.94
C ALA A 91 20.95 64.26 6.20
N PRO A 92 20.47 65.51 6.12
CA PRO A 92 19.96 66.25 7.29
C PRO A 92 18.63 65.69 7.83
N ASP A 93 17.80 65.12 6.96
CA ASP A 93 16.46 64.64 7.31
C ASP A 93 16.45 63.20 7.87
N GLU A 94 17.58 62.49 7.77
CA GLU A 94 17.68 61.07 8.13
C GLU A 94 18.86 60.86 9.09
N SER A 95 18.65 61.17 10.37
CA SER A 95 19.67 61.04 11.42
C SER A 95 19.63 59.69 12.14
N ARG A 96 18.53 58.93 12.04
CA ARG A 96 18.37 57.66 12.75
C ARG A 96 18.32 56.51 11.77
N TRP A 97 19.35 55.67 11.80
CA TRP A 97 19.51 54.54 10.91
C TRP A 97 19.31 53.21 11.65
N LEU A 98 18.99 52.16 10.92
CA LEU A 98 18.97 50.80 11.43
C LEU A 98 20.21 50.06 10.93
N LEU A 99 21.10 49.70 11.84
CA LEU A 99 22.23 48.82 11.58
C LEU A 99 21.76 47.37 11.73
N VAL A 100 21.87 46.58 10.66
CA VAL A 100 21.46 45.17 10.62
C VAL A 100 22.68 44.32 10.31
N GLN A 101 22.91 43.29 11.11
CA GLN A 101 23.84 42.22 10.75
C GLN A 101 23.04 41.13 10.03
N GLU A 102 23.24 40.94 8.73
CA GLU A 102 22.48 39.99 7.90
C GLU A 102 22.89 38.51 8.13
N TYR A 103 23.19 38.16 9.38
CA TYR A 103 23.53 36.80 9.80
C TYR A 103 22.89 36.52 11.18
N PRO A 104 21.89 35.62 11.26
CA PRO A 104 21.10 35.43 12.49
C PRO A 104 21.81 34.65 13.60
N LEU A 105 22.87 33.88 13.27
CA LEU A 105 23.52 32.91 14.16
C LEU A 105 24.79 33.45 14.84
N SER A 106 24.90 34.77 14.98
CA SER A 106 25.99 35.40 15.73
C SER A 106 25.67 35.40 17.22
N ASP A 107 26.52 34.79 18.03
CA ASP A 107 26.30 34.62 19.48
C ASP A 107 26.19 35.95 20.19
N ARG A 108 27.26 36.74 20.12
CA ARG A 108 27.36 38.01 20.82
C ARG A 108 28.01 39.08 19.96
N LEU A 109 27.32 40.20 19.87
CA LEU A 109 27.69 41.41 19.18
C LEU A 109 27.76 42.53 20.22
N GLU A 110 28.85 43.27 20.25
CA GLU A 110 29.00 44.45 21.11
C GLU A 110 29.38 45.62 20.21
N ILE A 111 28.51 46.62 20.12
CA ILE A 111 28.68 47.79 19.26
C ILE A 111 28.98 48.98 20.14
N TYR A 112 29.99 49.75 19.75
CA TYR A 112 30.41 50.98 20.38
C TYR A 112 30.38 52.09 19.32
N LEU A 113 29.54 53.10 19.53
CA LEU A 113 29.50 54.31 18.70
C LEU A 113 30.18 55.43 19.46
N ARG A 114 31.28 55.95 18.92
CA ARG A 114 31.99 57.11 19.47
C ARG A 114 31.65 58.36 18.68
N TYR A 115 31.13 59.37 19.38
CA TYR A 115 30.78 60.67 18.82
C TYR A 115 31.92 61.69 19.04
N PRO A 116 31.98 62.78 18.26
CA PRO A 116 33.04 63.79 18.38
C PRO A 116 33.10 64.51 19.75
N ASP A 117 32.00 64.51 20.49
CA ASP A 117 31.88 65.06 21.86
C ASP A 117 32.49 64.13 22.93
N GLY A 118 33.02 62.97 22.53
CA GLY A 118 33.59 61.96 23.42
C GLY A 118 32.57 61.00 24.01
N ARG A 119 31.28 61.17 23.71
CA ARG A 119 30.22 60.24 24.13
C ARG A 119 30.40 58.90 23.43
N VAL A 120 30.27 57.81 24.18
CA VAL A 120 30.24 56.45 23.64
C VAL A 120 28.89 55.82 23.96
N VAL A 121 28.18 55.36 22.94
CA VAL A 121 26.92 54.63 23.07
C VAL A 121 27.17 53.16 22.78
N GLU A 122 26.66 52.29 23.64
CA GLU A 122 26.91 50.85 23.58
C GLU A 122 25.61 50.09 23.27
N TYR A 123 25.71 49.09 22.40
CA TYR A 123 24.64 48.12 22.16
C TYR A 123 25.18 46.70 22.27
N VAL A 124 24.30 45.78 22.69
CA VAL A 124 24.62 44.35 22.76
C VAL A 124 23.53 43.58 22.02
N GLY A 125 23.92 42.59 21.22
CA GLY A 125 22.98 41.72 20.53
C GLY A 125 23.58 40.38 20.14
N GLY A 126 22.91 39.67 19.24
CA GLY A 126 23.21 38.29 18.87
C GLY A 126 22.08 37.34 19.26
N ASP A 127 22.31 36.03 19.19
CA ASP A 127 21.37 34.99 19.61
C ASP A 127 21.66 34.42 21.02
N HIS A 128 22.76 34.84 21.67
CA HIS A 128 22.99 34.63 23.11
C HIS A 128 22.44 35.77 23.98
N VAL A 129 21.81 36.75 23.35
CA VAL A 129 21.13 37.88 23.99
C VAL A 129 19.62 37.72 23.78
N PRO A 130 18.77 37.96 24.80
CA PRO A 130 17.32 37.82 24.64
C PRO A 130 16.80 38.57 23.41
N PHE A 131 15.91 37.93 22.64
CA PHE A 131 15.39 38.50 21.39
C PHE A 131 14.76 39.89 21.58
N SER A 132 14.23 40.19 22.77
CA SER A 132 13.62 41.48 23.11
C SER A 132 14.59 42.66 23.12
N GLU A 133 15.91 42.43 23.16
CA GLU A 133 16.93 43.49 23.09
C GLU A 133 17.12 44.05 21.67
N ARG A 134 16.54 43.41 20.65
CA ARG A 134 16.61 43.89 19.27
C ARG A 134 15.77 45.15 19.11
N ALA A 135 16.30 46.12 18.37
CA ALA A 135 15.64 47.40 18.10
C ALA A 135 14.28 47.24 17.38
N VAL A 136 14.22 46.30 16.45
CA VAL A 136 13.05 45.90 15.68
C VAL A 136 12.91 44.38 15.78
N ARG A 137 11.66 43.91 15.94
CA ARG A 137 11.33 42.47 15.94
C ARG A 137 11.53 41.89 14.54
N TYR A 138 12.76 41.48 14.26
CA TYR A 138 13.18 40.89 13.01
C TYR A 138 14.21 39.79 13.26
N ARG A 139 14.20 38.76 12.41
CA ARG A 139 15.06 37.57 12.48
C ARG A 139 16.57 37.83 12.53
N HIS A 140 17.05 38.96 12.02
CA HIS A 140 18.46 39.35 12.07
C HIS A 140 18.73 40.32 13.23
N PRO A 141 19.89 40.22 13.92
CA PRO A 141 20.32 41.21 14.91
C PRO A 141 20.32 42.61 14.33
N ASN A 142 19.72 43.57 15.06
CA ASN A 142 19.55 44.93 14.57
C ASN A 142 19.53 45.97 15.70
N PHE A 143 20.00 47.16 15.38
CA PHE A 143 20.26 48.25 16.33
C PHE A 143 19.90 49.59 15.71
N PHE A 144 19.18 50.45 16.45
CA PHE A 144 19.03 51.84 16.04
C PHE A 144 20.32 52.59 16.33
N VAL A 145 20.86 53.28 15.34
CA VAL A 145 22.09 54.07 15.46
C VAL A 145 21.81 55.51 15.06
N ASP A 146 22.18 56.45 15.91
CA ASP A 146 22.04 57.88 15.62
C ASP A 146 23.30 58.37 14.92
N LEU A 147 23.14 58.83 13.68
CA LEU A 147 24.17 59.36 12.79
C LEU A 147 23.79 60.80 12.40
N PRO A 148 24.08 61.82 13.22
CA PRO A 148 23.73 63.21 12.91
C PRO A 148 24.46 63.71 11.66
N ALA A 149 23.82 64.62 10.93
CA ALA A 149 24.37 65.16 9.70
C ALA A 149 25.64 65.99 9.95
N GLY A 150 26.67 65.78 9.13
CA GLY A 150 27.96 66.47 9.18
C GLY A 150 28.88 66.03 10.31
N THR A 151 28.45 65.13 11.21
CA THR A 151 29.29 64.64 12.31
C THR A 151 29.85 63.26 12.00
N PRO A 152 31.19 63.07 12.03
CA PRO A 152 31.79 61.75 11.90
C PRO A 152 31.50 60.92 13.17
N VAL A 153 30.91 59.74 12.99
CA VAL A 153 30.67 58.76 14.05
C VAL A 153 31.55 57.55 13.79
N GLU A 154 32.36 57.17 14.79
CA GLU A 154 33.18 55.96 14.69
C GLU A 154 32.40 54.77 15.26
N LEU A 155 32.27 53.74 14.43
CA LEU A 155 31.67 52.46 14.77
C LEU A 155 32.79 51.46 15.08
N LEU A 156 32.74 50.88 16.26
CA LEU A 156 33.54 49.72 16.63
C LEU A 156 32.60 48.56 16.99
N LEU A 157 32.73 47.44 16.31
CA LEU A 157 31.95 46.23 16.56
C LEU A 157 32.88 45.11 17.01
N ARG A 158 32.54 44.47 18.13
CA ARG A 158 33.12 43.21 18.55
C ARG A 158 32.15 42.08 18.27
N VAL A 159 32.62 41.04 17.58
CA VAL A 159 31.88 39.80 17.37
C VAL A 159 32.61 38.67 18.07
N LYS A 160 31.92 37.99 18.97
CA LYS A 160 32.39 36.77 19.61
C LYS A 160 31.35 35.70 19.38
N SER A 161 31.70 34.67 18.62
CA SER A 161 30.79 33.59 18.25
C SER A 161 31.55 32.27 18.18
N GLU A 162 30.91 31.20 18.63
CA GLU A 162 31.34 29.82 18.42
C GLU A 162 30.88 29.24 17.06
N SER A 163 30.09 30.01 16.30
CA SER A 163 29.51 29.68 14.99
C SER A 163 30.47 30.02 13.87
N SER A 164 29.98 30.00 12.63
CA SER A 164 30.72 30.55 11.50
C SER A 164 30.79 32.08 11.66
N MET A 165 32.00 32.62 11.78
CA MET A 165 32.24 34.06 11.84
C MET A 165 31.85 34.71 10.51
N GLN A 166 30.74 35.44 10.51
CA GLN A 166 30.19 36.18 9.38
C GLN A 166 29.64 37.52 9.87
N VAL A 167 30.03 38.62 9.21
CA VAL A 167 29.69 39.97 9.65
C VAL A 167 29.21 40.86 8.49
N PRO A 168 28.21 40.42 7.69
CA PRO A 168 27.59 41.28 6.70
C PRO A 168 26.78 42.37 7.41
N LEU A 169 27.35 43.57 7.51
CA LEU A 169 26.71 44.73 8.11
C LEU A 169 26.09 45.61 7.04
N GLN A 170 24.85 46.00 7.27
CA GLN A 170 24.13 46.89 6.38
C GLN A 170 23.39 47.97 7.18
N LEU A 171 23.52 49.21 6.73
CA LEU A 171 22.73 50.33 7.22
C LEU A 171 21.51 50.51 6.34
N TYR A 172 20.37 50.72 6.97
CA TYR A 172 19.09 50.99 6.32
C TYR A 172 18.43 52.23 6.92
N THR A 173 17.79 53.03 6.07
CA THR A 173 16.73 53.92 6.55
C THR A 173 15.52 53.09 6.96
N GLN A 174 14.68 53.61 7.84
CA GLN A 174 13.53 52.85 8.34
C GLN A 174 12.55 52.46 7.21
N ALA A 175 12.38 53.33 6.22
CA ALA A 175 11.56 53.06 5.04
C ALA A 175 12.14 51.94 4.17
N ALA A 176 13.46 51.96 3.91
CA ALA A 176 14.13 50.94 3.12
C ALA A 176 14.08 49.57 3.79
N PHE A 177 14.31 49.52 5.10
CA PHE A 177 14.22 48.29 5.86
C PHE A 177 12.80 47.69 5.84
N THR A 178 11.77 48.54 5.89
CA THR A 178 10.37 48.09 5.82
C THR A 178 10.07 47.44 4.46
N GLU A 179 10.57 48.00 3.37
CA GLU A 179 10.43 47.42 2.02
C GLU A 179 11.14 46.06 1.91
N VAL A 180 12.42 45.99 2.29
CA VAL A 180 13.23 44.77 2.22
C VAL A 180 12.70 43.67 3.15
N SER A 181 12.30 44.01 4.37
CA SER A 181 11.75 43.05 5.32
C SER A 181 10.40 42.49 4.87
N ARG A 182 9.53 43.30 4.25
CA ARG A 182 8.26 42.85 3.67
C ARG A 182 8.49 41.82 2.57
N ASP A 183 9.40 42.10 1.64
CA ASP A 183 9.67 41.22 0.51
C ASP A 183 10.33 39.91 0.98
N ALA A 184 11.24 39.98 1.96
CA ALA A 184 11.79 38.80 2.61
C ALA A 184 10.73 37.96 3.32
N GLN A 185 9.81 38.60 4.06
CA GLN A 185 8.75 37.90 4.78
C GLN A 185 7.76 37.23 3.82
N LEU A 186 7.49 37.82 2.65
CA LEU A 186 6.68 37.21 1.60
C LEU A 186 7.34 35.92 1.07
N ALA A 187 8.65 35.96 0.79
CA ALA A 187 9.40 34.80 0.31
C ALA A 187 9.41 33.64 1.32
N ILE A 188 9.72 33.97 2.58
CA ILE A 188 9.71 33.03 3.71
C ILE A 188 8.30 32.47 3.93
N GLY A 189 7.29 33.32 3.95
CA GLY A 189 5.89 32.95 4.15
C GLY A 189 5.39 32.01 3.06
N LEU A 190 5.75 32.28 1.79
CA LEU A 190 5.44 31.38 0.68
C LEU A 190 6.10 30.01 0.84
N TYR A 191 7.38 29.97 1.22
CA TYR A 191 8.10 28.72 1.44
C TYR A 191 7.43 27.87 2.54
N TYR A 192 7.22 28.44 3.73
CA TYR A 192 6.57 27.69 4.82
C TYR A 192 5.09 27.36 4.53
N GLY A 193 4.40 28.19 3.73
CA GLY A 193 3.07 27.89 3.22
C GLY A 193 3.04 26.64 2.34
N ILE A 194 4.01 26.51 1.41
CA ILE A 194 4.17 25.30 0.59
C ILE A 194 4.48 24.08 1.47
N LEU A 195 5.39 24.21 2.44
CA LEU A 195 5.72 23.11 3.36
C LEU A 195 4.50 22.66 4.17
N LEU A 196 3.71 23.61 4.68
CA LEU A 196 2.51 23.30 5.46
C LEU A 196 1.44 22.61 4.60
N ALA A 197 1.24 23.09 3.36
CA ALA A 197 0.33 22.46 2.41
C ALA A 197 0.75 21.02 2.08
N LEU A 198 2.05 20.81 1.80
CA LEU A 198 2.61 19.48 1.55
C LEU A 198 2.53 18.58 2.78
N PHE A 199 2.76 19.11 3.98
CA PHE A 199 2.63 18.38 5.23
C PHE A 199 1.22 17.84 5.41
N PHE A 200 0.19 18.69 5.33
CA PHE A 200 -1.20 18.25 5.50
C PHE A 200 -1.68 17.32 4.39
N TYR A 201 -1.30 17.59 3.14
CA TYR A 201 -1.59 16.70 2.01
C TYR A 201 -1.02 15.30 2.26
N ASN A 202 0.25 15.20 2.65
CA ASN A 202 0.90 13.92 2.90
C ASN A 202 0.44 13.26 4.21
N LEU A 203 0.01 14.04 5.20
CA LEU A 203 -0.61 13.52 6.41
C LEU A 203 -1.92 12.78 6.10
N VAL A 204 -2.78 13.37 5.26
CA VAL A 204 -4.02 12.71 4.81
C VAL A 204 -3.71 11.44 4.04
N LEU A 205 -2.71 11.48 3.14
CA LEU A 205 -2.28 10.28 2.42
C LEU A 205 -1.73 9.21 3.35
N TRP A 206 -0.95 9.56 4.36
CA TRP A 206 -0.45 8.60 5.34
C TRP A 206 -1.59 7.97 6.15
N ILE A 207 -2.55 8.75 6.64
CA ILE A 207 -3.71 8.23 7.39
C ILE A 207 -4.55 7.28 6.53
N SER A 208 -4.74 7.62 5.27
CA SER A 208 -5.54 6.84 4.32
C SER A 208 -4.83 5.56 3.85
N LEU A 209 -3.54 5.67 3.48
CA LEU A 209 -2.79 4.58 2.85
C LEU A 209 -2.02 3.71 3.85
N ARG A 210 -1.73 4.23 5.06
CA ARG A 210 -0.92 3.60 6.11
C ARG A 210 0.44 3.07 5.66
N ASP A 211 0.99 3.64 4.60
CA ASP A 211 2.31 3.29 4.06
C ASP A 211 3.42 4.07 4.80
N ALA A 212 4.43 3.35 5.27
CA ALA A 212 5.54 3.89 6.07
C ALA A 212 6.34 4.99 5.35
N SER A 213 6.30 5.04 4.02
CA SER A 213 7.07 5.99 3.23
C SER A 213 6.50 7.40 3.35
N TYR A 214 5.17 7.53 3.43
CA TYR A 214 4.54 8.83 3.70
C TYR A 214 4.85 9.33 5.11
N PHE A 215 4.96 8.42 6.10
CA PHE A 215 5.35 8.80 7.46
C PHE A 215 6.77 9.38 7.51
N TRP A 216 7.75 8.66 6.96
CA TRP A 216 9.14 9.15 6.96
C TRP A 216 9.32 10.41 6.10
N TYR A 217 8.53 10.56 5.05
CA TYR A 217 8.48 11.78 4.27
C TYR A 217 7.91 12.97 5.08
N LEU A 218 6.86 12.75 5.88
CA LEU A 218 6.32 13.76 6.80
C LEU A 218 7.37 14.19 7.84
N CYS A 219 8.09 13.23 8.41
CA CYS A 219 9.22 13.51 9.30
C CYS A 219 10.31 14.31 8.59
N HIS A 220 10.59 14.03 7.32
CA HIS A 220 11.58 14.75 6.52
C HIS A 220 11.15 16.20 6.27
N ILE A 221 9.91 16.44 5.80
CA ILE A 221 9.38 17.81 5.59
C ILE A 221 9.50 18.61 6.89
N THR A 222 9.10 18.02 8.01
CA THR A 222 9.10 18.69 9.32
C THR A 222 10.52 18.99 9.80
N ALA A 223 11.41 18.00 9.74
CA ALA A 223 12.78 18.15 10.22
C ALA A 223 13.62 19.07 9.33
N PHE A 224 13.47 18.98 8.00
CA PHE A 224 14.14 19.89 7.08
C PHE A 224 13.58 21.31 7.17
N GLY A 225 12.26 21.45 7.31
CA GLY A 225 11.63 22.73 7.62
C GLY A 225 12.21 23.34 8.89
N LEU A 226 12.43 22.54 9.94
CA LEU A 226 13.07 22.97 11.18
C LEU A 226 14.54 23.39 10.98
N VAL A 227 15.32 22.70 10.12
CA VAL A 227 16.67 23.13 9.74
C VAL A 227 16.63 24.55 9.19
N LEU A 228 15.79 24.81 8.18
CA LEU A 228 15.70 26.16 7.62
C LEU A 228 15.07 27.16 8.61
N PHE A 229 14.19 26.73 9.50
CA PHE A 229 13.60 27.60 10.51
C PHE A 229 14.66 28.10 11.50
N THR A 230 15.60 27.22 11.87
CA THR A 230 16.75 27.58 12.71
C THR A 230 17.75 28.46 11.96
N LEU A 231 18.18 28.05 10.76
CA LEU A 231 19.21 28.77 9.99
C LEU A 231 18.76 30.16 9.51
N ASN A 232 17.45 30.36 9.29
CA ASN A 232 16.90 31.68 8.95
C ASN A 232 16.64 32.57 10.18
N GLY A 233 16.95 32.12 11.41
CA GLY A 233 16.73 32.89 12.64
C GLY A 233 15.28 32.91 13.17
N LEU A 234 14.34 32.28 12.46
CA LEU A 234 12.92 32.24 12.84
C LEU A 234 12.69 31.41 14.12
N GLY A 235 13.52 30.39 14.34
CA GLY A 235 13.50 29.60 15.58
C GLY A 235 13.73 30.46 16.82
N PHE A 236 14.72 31.36 16.74
CA PHE A 236 15.00 32.30 17.81
C PHE A 236 13.91 33.37 17.94
N GLU A 237 13.31 33.81 16.84
CA GLU A 237 12.22 34.79 16.86
C GLU A 237 10.92 34.24 17.49
N TYR A 238 10.52 33.01 17.17
CA TYR A 238 9.20 32.48 17.50
C TYR A 238 9.17 31.34 18.53
N LEU A 239 10.15 30.44 18.53
CA LEU A 239 10.08 29.20 19.33
C LEU A 239 10.91 29.26 20.61
N TRP A 240 12.08 29.89 20.58
CA TRP A 240 12.98 29.95 21.74
C TRP A 240 13.67 31.32 21.94
N PRO A 241 12.92 32.44 22.01
CA PRO A 241 13.47 33.81 22.07
C PRO A 241 14.28 34.14 23.33
N ARG A 242 14.31 33.24 24.32
CA ARG A 242 15.00 33.42 25.61
C ARG A 242 15.99 32.30 25.91
N SER A 243 16.19 31.36 25.00
CA SER A 243 17.05 30.20 25.25
C SER A 243 18.18 30.12 24.22
N PRO A 244 19.35 30.70 24.55
CA PRO A 244 20.57 30.53 23.76
C PRO A 244 20.94 29.05 23.60
N TRP A 245 20.70 28.24 24.65
CA TRP A 245 20.96 26.81 24.60
C TRP A 245 20.18 26.11 23.48
N LEU A 246 18.89 26.42 23.33
CA LEU A 246 18.10 25.88 22.21
C LEU A 246 18.60 26.41 20.86
N ALA A 247 19.00 27.68 20.77
CA ALA A 247 19.55 28.24 19.53
C ALA A 247 20.80 27.46 19.05
N ASP A 248 21.75 27.22 19.95
CA ASP A 248 23.00 26.51 19.64
C ASP A 248 22.77 25.05 19.24
N HIS A 249 21.92 24.34 19.98
CA HIS A 249 21.79 22.89 19.84
C HIS A 249 20.76 22.48 18.77
N MET A 250 19.76 23.32 18.49
CA MET A 250 18.74 22.98 17.49
C MET A 250 19.28 22.93 16.06
N VAL A 251 20.36 23.64 15.73
CA VAL A 251 20.99 23.55 14.40
C VAL A 251 21.52 22.14 14.11
N PRO A 252 22.47 21.56 14.88
CA PRO A 252 22.96 20.21 14.62
C PRO A 252 21.88 19.14 14.83
N ILE A 253 20.97 19.31 15.80
CA ILE A 253 19.88 18.35 16.06
C ILE A 253 18.92 18.28 14.86
N SER A 254 18.46 19.42 14.35
CA SER A 254 17.54 19.46 13.21
C SER A 254 18.17 18.85 11.95
N ILE A 255 19.47 19.09 11.71
CA ILE A 255 20.23 18.47 10.61
C ILE A 255 20.22 16.93 10.75
N CYS A 256 20.50 16.41 11.94
CA CYS A 256 20.50 14.97 12.19
C CYS A 256 19.10 14.37 11.99
N LEU A 257 18.06 15.00 12.51
CA LEU A 257 16.67 14.57 12.33
C LEU A 257 16.27 14.54 10.85
N ALA A 258 16.64 15.57 10.10
CA ALA A 258 16.34 15.67 8.68
C ALA A 258 16.98 14.54 7.88
N LEU A 259 18.23 14.18 8.20
CA LEU A 259 18.93 13.08 7.54
C LEU A 259 18.49 11.71 7.99
N VAL A 260 18.17 11.50 9.27
CA VAL A 260 17.56 10.24 9.72
C VAL A 260 16.26 10.00 8.95
N ALA A 261 15.39 11.01 8.89
CA ALA A 261 14.13 10.91 8.18
C ALA A 261 14.33 10.65 6.69
N MET A 262 15.25 11.38 6.05
CA MET A 262 15.53 11.23 4.61
C MET A 262 16.18 9.90 4.26
N LEU A 263 17.15 9.43 5.05
CA LEU A 263 17.80 8.13 4.83
C LEU A 263 16.80 6.98 5.03
N GLN A 264 15.93 7.08 6.03
CA GLN A 264 14.87 6.10 6.24
C GLN A 264 13.82 6.12 5.14
N PHE A 265 13.42 7.31 4.70
CA PHE A 265 12.56 7.50 3.54
C PHE A 265 13.18 6.83 2.31
N ALA A 266 14.43 7.17 1.96
CA ALA A 266 15.12 6.62 0.80
C ALA A 266 15.29 5.09 0.90
N ARG A 267 15.58 4.56 2.10
CA ARG A 267 15.71 3.12 2.35
C ARG A 267 14.43 2.35 2.01
N ILE A 268 13.27 2.86 2.45
CA ILE A 268 11.97 2.24 2.21
C ILE A 268 11.51 2.50 0.77
N PHE A 269 11.67 3.72 0.27
CA PHE A 269 11.26 4.11 -1.08
C PHE A 269 12.00 3.30 -2.16
N LEU A 270 13.30 3.06 -1.97
CA LEU A 270 14.12 2.28 -2.90
C LEU A 270 14.06 0.77 -2.65
N GLU A 271 13.27 0.31 -1.67
CA GLU A 271 13.19 -1.11 -1.28
C GLU A 271 14.58 -1.73 -1.06
N LEU A 272 15.49 -0.98 -0.41
CA LEU A 272 16.88 -1.39 -0.26
C LEU A 272 17.07 -2.75 0.43
N PRO A 273 16.27 -3.14 1.45
CA PRO A 273 16.40 -4.47 2.07
C PRO A 273 16.33 -5.62 1.06
N ASP A 274 15.43 -5.52 0.08
CA ASP A 274 15.18 -6.57 -0.90
C ASP A 274 16.07 -6.43 -2.14
N ARG A 275 16.28 -5.19 -2.62
CA ARG A 275 16.98 -4.93 -3.88
C ARG A 275 18.50 -4.81 -3.74
N ALA A 276 18.99 -4.33 -2.60
CA ALA A 276 20.41 -4.06 -2.37
C ALA A 276 20.81 -4.18 -0.88
N PRO A 277 20.87 -5.42 -0.31
CA PRO A 277 21.11 -5.64 1.12
C PRO A 277 22.39 -4.99 1.68
N ARG A 278 23.47 -4.94 0.89
CA ARG A 278 24.73 -4.28 1.29
C ARG A 278 24.58 -2.76 1.41
N LEU A 279 23.87 -2.14 0.47
CA LEU A 279 23.57 -0.70 0.53
C LEU A 279 22.62 -0.41 1.68
N ASN A 280 21.63 -1.29 1.92
CA ASN A 280 20.76 -1.21 3.08
C ASN A 280 21.55 -1.20 4.40
N ALA A 281 22.53 -2.10 4.57
CA ALA A 281 23.36 -2.13 5.77
C ALA A 281 24.14 -0.82 5.96
N GLY A 282 24.72 -0.27 4.89
CA GLY A 282 25.40 1.04 4.93
C GLY A 282 24.45 2.20 5.26
N THR A 283 23.23 2.20 4.69
CA THR A 283 22.20 3.19 5.03
C THR A 283 21.80 3.10 6.50
N VAL A 284 21.62 1.89 7.04
CA VAL A 284 21.31 1.69 8.47
C VAL A 284 22.46 2.15 9.36
N ALA A 285 23.72 1.89 8.98
CA ALA A 285 24.89 2.39 9.71
C ALA A 285 24.95 3.94 9.73
N LEU A 286 24.65 4.59 8.60
CA LEU A 286 24.54 6.05 8.52
C LEU A 286 23.41 6.59 9.40
N ILE A 287 22.24 5.95 9.38
CA ILE A 287 21.12 6.33 10.26
C ILE A 287 21.53 6.21 11.73
N ALA A 288 22.15 5.09 12.12
CA ALA A 288 22.64 4.88 13.48
C ALA A 288 23.66 5.95 13.87
N PHE A 289 24.58 6.31 12.97
CA PHE A 289 25.51 7.43 13.17
C PHE A 289 24.77 8.73 13.44
N PHE A 290 23.80 9.14 12.62
CA PHE A 290 23.07 10.40 12.84
C PHE A 290 22.19 10.39 14.09
N VAL A 291 21.61 9.24 14.47
CA VAL A 291 20.87 9.11 15.73
C VAL A 291 21.81 9.27 16.92
N VAL A 292 22.91 8.51 16.97
CA VAL A 292 23.88 8.58 18.06
C VAL A 292 24.52 9.97 18.13
N PHE A 293 24.89 10.53 16.99
CA PHE A 293 25.50 11.85 16.91
C PHE A 293 24.52 12.98 17.26
N GLY A 294 23.26 12.87 16.84
CA GLY A 294 22.22 13.83 17.21
C GLY A 294 21.89 13.82 18.70
N VAL A 295 22.01 12.67 19.37
CA VAL A 295 21.93 12.58 20.83
C VAL A 295 23.22 13.15 21.45
N ALA A 296 24.39 12.76 20.96
CA ALA A 296 25.67 13.25 21.45
C ALA A 296 25.84 14.79 21.31
N SER A 297 25.23 15.40 20.30
CA SER A 297 25.32 16.84 20.03
C SER A 297 24.75 17.68 21.16
N VAL A 298 23.87 17.13 22.02
CA VAL A 298 23.34 17.78 23.22
C VAL A 298 24.43 18.11 24.24
N TRP A 299 25.52 17.35 24.26
CA TRP A 299 26.65 17.56 25.19
C TRP A 299 27.92 18.07 24.51
N LEU A 300 27.94 18.13 23.18
CA LEU A 300 29.09 18.61 22.42
C LEU A 300 28.99 20.13 22.23
N PRO A 301 30.10 20.88 22.38
CA PRO A 301 30.13 22.29 21.99
C PRO A 301 29.70 22.46 20.54
N TYR A 302 28.80 23.41 20.27
CA TYR A 302 28.17 23.47 18.97
C TYR A 302 29.15 23.85 17.83
N ARG A 303 30.24 24.55 18.17
CA ARG A 303 31.39 24.78 17.27
C ARG A 303 32.03 23.49 16.71
N ILE A 304 31.87 22.36 17.41
CA ILE A 304 32.35 21.05 16.97
C ILE A 304 31.22 20.31 16.28
N SER A 305 30.03 20.28 16.88
CA SER A 305 28.92 19.47 16.37
C SER A 305 28.39 19.98 15.03
N THR A 306 28.26 21.30 14.84
CA THR A 306 27.68 21.88 13.61
C THR A 306 28.57 21.62 12.38
N PRO A 307 29.89 21.88 12.38
CA PRO A 307 30.74 21.52 11.25
C PRO A 307 30.79 20.02 10.96
N VAL A 308 30.78 19.18 11.99
CA VAL A 308 30.76 17.72 11.82
C VAL A 308 29.44 17.26 11.19
N ALA A 309 28.29 17.75 11.70
CA ALA A 309 26.98 17.50 11.13
C ALA A 309 26.92 17.92 9.65
N SER A 310 27.34 19.15 9.35
CA SER A 310 27.30 19.70 7.98
C SER A 310 28.17 18.93 6.99
N ARG A 311 29.37 18.47 7.39
CA ARG A 311 30.19 17.60 6.52
C ARG A 311 29.56 16.22 6.35
N ALA A 312 28.97 15.67 7.40
CA ALA A 312 28.27 14.39 7.33
C ALA A 312 27.03 14.47 6.40
N VAL A 313 26.38 15.64 6.28
CA VAL A 313 25.30 15.85 5.30
C VAL A 313 25.75 15.57 3.88
N LEU A 314 26.91 16.09 3.47
CA LEU A 314 27.43 15.85 2.12
C LEU A 314 27.63 14.35 1.85
N LEU A 315 28.13 13.62 2.84
CA LEU A 315 28.27 12.15 2.76
C LEU A 315 26.92 11.45 2.65
N GLY A 316 25.92 11.87 3.44
CA GLY A 316 24.56 11.33 3.40
C GLY A 316 23.87 11.56 2.06
N VAL A 317 23.96 12.78 1.51
CA VAL A 317 23.41 13.13 0.20
C VAL A 317 24.10 12.33 -0.90
N LEU A 318 25.43 12.26 -0.89
CA LEU A 318 26.19 11.46 -1.84
C LEU A 318 25.78 9.98 -1.77
N TRP A 319 25.61 9.44 -0.56
CA TRP A 319 25.15 8.07 -0.36
C TRP A 319 23.78 7.81 -0.97
N ILE A 320 22.81 8.71 -0.76
CA ILE A 320 21.46 8.59 -1.34
C ILE A 320 21.51 8.62 -2.86
N VAL A 321 22.30 9.53 -3.46
CA VAL A 321 22.48 9.58 -4.92
C VAL A 321 23.08 8.28 -5.44
N LEU A 322 24.14 7.77 -4.81
CA LEU A 322 24.78 6.51 -5.20
C LEU A 322 23.82 5.31 -5.07
N ALA A 323 23.06 5.22 -3.99
CA ALA A 323 22.07 4.17 -3.78
C ALA A 323 20.95 4.24 -4.82
N THR A 324 20.46 5.45 -5.13
CA THR A 324 19.45 5.70 -6.15
C THR A 324 19.95 5.28 -7.54
N LEU A 325 21.17 5.68 -7.91
CA LEU A 325 21.79 5.30 -9.18
C LEU A 325 22.01 3.78 -9.31
N TYR A 326 22.40 3.12 -8.21
CA TYR A 326 22.57 1.67 -8.19
C TYR A 326 21.25 0.93 -8.44
N VAL A 327 20.20 1.30 -7.73
CA VAL A 327 18.86 0.69 -7.85
C VAL A 327 18.24 1.02 -9.21
N LEU A 328 18.46 2.22 -9.73
CA LEU A 328 18.02 2.63 -11.06
C LEU A 328 18.66 1.79 -12.18
N ARG A 329 19.96 1.51 -12.10
CA ARG A 329 20.66 0.63 -13.06
C ARG A 329 20.14 -0.81 -13.05
N ARG A 330 19.46 -1.24 -11.98
CA ARG A 330 18.79 -2.53 -11.86
C ARG A 330 17.33 -2.52 -12.31
N GLY A 331 16.86 -1.44 -12.94
CA GLY A 331 15.56 -1.37 -13.61
C GLY A 331 14.39 -0.89 -12.74
N TYR A 332 14.64 -0.38 -11.52
CA TYR A 332 13.56 0.22 -10.72
C TYR A 332 13.24 1.64 -11.20
N THR A 333 12.26 1.74 -12.10
CA THR A 333 11.84 3.01 -12.72
C THR A 333 11.45 4.12 -11.71
N PRO A 334 10.76 3.85 -10.58
CA PRO A 334 10.41 4.90 -9.62
C PRO A 334 11.61 5.68 -9.05
N ALA A 335 12.81 5.08 -9.03
CA ALA A 335 14.04 5.77 -8.61
C ALA A 335 14.41 7.00 -9.47
N ARG A 336 13.89 7.10 -10.70
CA ARG A 336 14.12 8.27 -11.58
C ARG A 336 13.55 9.55 -10.99
N LEU A 337 12.38 9.49 -10.39
CA LEU A 337 11.73 10.66 -9.78
C LEU A 337 12.47 11.11 -8.52
N LEU A 338 12.96 10.15 -7.71
CA LEU A 338 13.83 10.45 -6.57
C LEU A 338 15.11 11.18 -7.03
N LEU A 339 15.77 10.68 -8.08
CA LEU A 339 16.98 11.29 -8.62
C LEU A 339 16.73 12.71 -9.18
N LEU A 340 15.59 12.91 -9.85
CA LEU A 340 15.19 14.23 -10.34
C LEU A 340 14.95 15.20 -9.17
N ALA A 341 14.25 14.75 -8.11
CA ALA A 341 14.01 15.56 -6.92
C ALA A 341 15.32 16.02 -6.27
N TRP A 342 16.26 15.10 -6.05
CA TRP A 342 17.60 15.42 -5.54
C TRP A 342 18.39 16.35 -6.45
N SER A 343 18.23 16.25 -7.78
CA SER A 343 18.90 17.14 -8.71
C SER A 343 18.43 18.59 -8.56
N MET A 344 17.14 18.81 -8.30
CA MET A 344 16.59 20.16 -8.05
C MET A 344 17.10 20.74 -6.73
N PHE A 345 17.16 19.93 -5.67
CA PHE A 345 17.70 20.36 -4.38
C PHE A 345 19.20 20.69 -4.46
N LEU A 346 19.98 19.83 -5.10
CA LEU A 346 21.42 20.03 -5.32
C LEU A 346 21.69 21.27 -6.17
N LEU A 347 20.87 21.54 -7.19
CA LEU A 347 20.97 22.74 -8.00
C LEU A 347 20.73 24.01 -7.15
N GLY A 348 19.67 24.01 -6.34
CA GLY A 348 19.39 25.13 -5.43
C GLY A 348 20.54 25.38 -4.43
N THR A 349 21.11 24.31 -3.88
CA THR A 349 22.27 24.37 -2.98
C THR A 349 23.53 24.88 -3.71
N ALA A 350 23.76 24.46 -4.95
CA ALA A 350 24.88 24.91 -5.76
C ALA A 350 24.78 26.41 -6.08
N ILE A 351 23.58 26.89 -6.44
CA ILE A 351 23.33 28.33 -6.69
C ILE A 351 23.62 29.15 -5.43
N PHE A 352 23.13 28.73 -4.26
CA PHE A 352 23.40 29.40 -2.99
C PHE A 352 24.88 29.39 -2.63
N THR A 353 25.57 28.27 -2.90
CA THR A 353 27.02 28.16 -2.66
C THR A 353 27.81 29.13 -3.54
N LEU A 354 27.43 29.27 -4.82
CA LEU A 354 28.06 30.23 -5.73
C LEU A 354 27.81 31.69 -5.31
N LEU A 355 26.63 31.99 -4.74
CA LEU A 355 26.35 33.27 -4.11
C LEU A 355 27.28 33.50 -2.90
N ALA A 356 27.42 32.51 -2.02
CA ALA A 356 28.27 32.61 -0.83
C ALA A 356 29.76 32.83 -1.16
N PHE A 357 30.24 32.35 -2.31
CA PHE A 357 31.60 32.62 -2.80
C PHE A 357 31.74 33.95 -3.57
N GLY A 358 30.66 34.71 -3.75
CA GLY A 358 30.65 35.98 -4.49
C GLY A 358 30.74 35.82 -6.01
N VAL A 359 30.50 34.61 -6.54
CA VAL A 359 30.53 34.34 -7.99
C VAL A 359 29.24 34.83 -8.66
N LEU A 360 28.11 34.70 -7.97
CA LEU A 360 26.81 35.17 -8.46
C LEU A 360 26.35 36.42 -7.69
N PRO A 361 25.67 37.37 -8.36
CA PRO A 361 25.10 38.52 -7.68
C PRO A 361 23.93 38.11 -6.77
N LYS A 362 23.75 38.84 -5.66
CA LYS A 362 22.60 38.70 -4.76
C LYS A 362 21.34 39.16 -5.48
N ASN A 363 20.39 38.26 -5.67
CA ASN A 363 19.05 38.52 -6.15
C ASN A 363 18.09 37.52 -5.50
N PHE A 364 16.78 37.67 -5.73
CA PHE A 364 15.77 36.81 -5.16
C PHE A 364 16.03 35.30 -5.40
N ALA A 365 16.41 34.91 -6.62
CA ALA A 365 16.61 33.51 -6.96
C ALA A 365 17.90 32.93 -6.35
N THR A 366 18.97 33.72 -6.25
CA THR A 366 20.24 33.27 -5.67
C THR A 366 20.18 33.23 -4.15
N GLU A 367 19.48 34.16 -3.52
CA GLU A 367 19.28 34.22 -2.06
C GLU A 367 18.39 33.07 -1.55
N TYR A 368 17.27 32.81 -2.24
CA TYR A 368 16.30 31.77 -1.84
C TYR A 368 16.49 30.43 -2.58
N GLY A 369 17.68 30.19 -3.16
CA GLY A 369 17.96 29.01 -3.97
C GLY A 369 17.73 27.67 -3.24
N VAL A 370 18.11 27.59 -1.96
CA VAL A 370 17.91 26.38 -1.13
C VAL A 370 16.42 26.15 -0.86
N GLN A 371 15.65 27.20 -0.58
CA GLN A 371 14.20 27.15 -0.34
C GLN A 371 13.47 26.70 -1.60
N ILE A 372 13.80 27.28 -2.76
CA ILE A 372 13.21 26.90 -4.05
C ILE A 372 13.55 25.44 -4.39
N GLY A 373 14.83 25.07 -4.27
CA GLY A 373 15.31 23.73 -4.57
C GLY A 373 14.66 22.66 -3.67
N SER A 374 14.54 22.92 -2.37
CA SER A 374 13.89 22.00 -1.43
C SER A 374 12.37 21.93 -1.62
N ALA A 375 11.70 23.04 -1.91
CA ALA A 375 10.26 23.01 -2.20
C ALA A 375 9.95 22.19 -3.46
N LEU A 376 10.75 22.33 -4.52
CA LEU A 376 10.63 21.53 -5.73
C LEU A 376 10.95 20.05 -5.48
N GLU A 377 12.00 19.77 -4.71
CA GLU A 377 12.36 18.42 -4.30
C GLU A 377 11.22 17.75 -3.51
N MET A 378 10.68 18.42 -2.49
CA MET A 378 9.54 17.93 -1.73
C MET A 378 8.32 17.70 -2.63
N LEU A 379 7.96 18.65 -3.50
CA LEU A 379 6.84 18.46 -4.44
C LEU A 379 7.04 17.22 -5.32
N LEU A 380 8.25 17.04 -5.87
CA LEU A 380 8.59 15.89 -6.71
C LEU A 380 8.59 14.57 -5.93
N LEU A 381 9.05 14.55 -4.68
CA LEU A 381 8.96 13.37 -3.81
C LEU A 381 7.50 12.98 -3.53
N SER A 382 6.64 13.98 -3.29
CA SER A 382 5.21 13.76 -3.10
C SER A 382 4.56 13.13 -4.35
N VAL A 383 4.95 13.58 -5.55
CA VAL A 383 4.53 12.96 -6.82
C VAL A 383 5.12 11.56 -6.99
N ALA A 384 6.39 11.35 -6.62
CA ALA A 384 7.06 10.06 -6.69
C ALA A 384 6.37 8.99 -5.83
N LEU A 385 5.91 9.37 -4.64
CA LEU A 385 5.10 8.52 -3.76
C LEU A 385 3.77 8.13 -4.41
N GLY A 386 3.06 9.10 -4.99
CA GLY A 386 1.81 8.85 -5.72
C GLY A 386 2.00 7.89 -6.90
N TYR A 387 3.08 8.07 -7.67
CA TYR A 387 3.44 7.15 -8.76
C TYR A 387 3.71 5.74 -8.26
N ARG A 388 4.51 5.59 -7.20
CA ARG A 388 4.83 4.29 -6.59
C ARG A 388 3.56 3.60 -6.08
N TYR A 389 2.67 4.34 -5.41
CA TYR A 389 1.40 3.81 -4.94
C TYR A 389 0.52 3.30 -6.10
N ALA A 390 0.40 4.07 -7.17
CA ALA A 390 -0.34 3.65 -8.36
C ALA A 390 0.25 2.37 -8.97
N GLN A 391 1.58 2.23 -9.00
CA GLN A 391 2.24 1.02 -9.48
C GLN A 391 1.94 -0.20 -8.59
N LEU A 392 2.10 -0.06 -7.27
CA LEU A 392 1.79 -1.13 -6.30
C LEU A 392 0.33 -1.57 -6.39
N ARG A 393 -0.60 -0.61 -6.54
CA ARG A 393 -2.03 -0.90 -6.71
C ARG A 393 -2.31 -1.70 -7.99
N ASN A 394 -1.69 -1.31 -9.10
CA ASN A 394 -1.85 -2.01 -10.38
C ASN A 394 -1.29 -3.45 -10.32
N GLU A 395 -0.18 -3.66 -9.60
CA GLU A 395 0.40 -4.99 -9.40
C GLU A 395 -0.48 -5.89 -8.53
N ASN A 396 -0.98 -5.37 -7.39
CA ASN A 396 -1.94 -6.10 -6.55
C ASN A 396 -3.23 -6.45 -7.29
N GLN A 397 -3.75 -5.55 -8.13
CA GLN A 397 -4.91 -5.84 -8.97
C GLN A 397 -4.63 -6.96 -9.98
N ARG A 398 -3.44 -6.99 -10.59
CA ARG A 398 -3.03 -8.07 -11.49
C ARG A 398 -2.94 -9.40 -10.77
N ILE A 399 -2.26 -9.46 -9.62
CA ILE A 399 -2.14 -10.68 -8.80
C ILE A 399 -3.52 -11.20 -8.40
N THR A 400 -4.41 -10.31 -7.95
CA THR A 400 -5.78 -10.67 -7.56
C THR A 400 -6.58 -11.19 -8.76
N ALA A 401 -6.46 -10.55 -9.93
CA ALA A 401 -7.13 -11.00 -11.15
C ALA A 401 -6.61 -12.37 -11.62
N GLU A 402 -5.31 -12.63 -11.52
CA GLU A 402 -4.73 -13.94 -11.83
C GLU A 402 -5.19 -15.02 -10.86
N ALA A 403 -5.23 -14.71 -9.56
CA ALA A 403 -5.75 -15.62 -8.54
C ALA A 403 -7.23 -15.95 -8.79
N ASN A 404 -8.06 -14.95 -9.08
CA ASN A 404 -9.47 -15.15 -9.40
C ASN A 404 -9.65 -16.01 -10.66
N ARG A 405 -8.89 -15.77 -11.74
CA ARG A 405 -8.95 -16.61 -12.95
C ARG A 405 -8.53 -18.05 -12.68
N ARG A 406 -7.53 -18.28 -11.82
CA ARG A 406 -7.13 -19.65 -11.42
C ARG A 406 -8.23 -20.33 -10.62
N LEU A 407 -8.86 -19.60 -9.69
CA LEU A 407 -9.98 -20.10 -8.91
C LEU A 407 -11.17 -20.45 -9.80
N GLU A 408 -11.57 -19.56 -10.73
CA GLU A 408 -12.65 -19.80 -11.69
C GLU A 408 -12.42 -21.06 -12.53
N ARG A 409 -11.19 -21.28 -13.01
CA ARG A 409 -10.83 -22.51 -13.74
C ARG A 409 -10.98 -23.75 -12.87
N SER A 410 -10.47 -23.72 -11.65
CA SER A 410 -10.58 -24.85 -10.72
C SER A 410 -12.04 -25.15 -10.36
N VAL A 411 -12.86 -24.12 -10.12
CA VAL A 411 -14.31 -24.26 -9.89
C VAL A 411 -14.99 -24.89 -11.10
N ALA A 412 -14.69 -24.43 -12.32
CA ALA A 412 -15.27 -24.99 -13.54
C ALA A 412 -14.86 -26.46 -13.76
N GLU A 413 -13.61 -26.82 -13.48
CA GLU A 413 -13.12 -28.21 -13.54
C GLU A 413 -13.84 -29.09 -12.51
N ARG A 414 -13.92 -28.67 -11.24
CA ARG A 414 -14.63 -29.39 -10.20
C ARG A 414 -16.12 -29.52 -10.48
N THR A 415 -16.74 -28.50 -11.05
CA THR A 415 -18.15 -28.54 -11.45
C THR A 415 -18.37 -29.57 -12.55
N ARG A 416 -17.48 -29.64 -13.56
CA ARG A 416 -17.55 -30.66 -14.61
C ARG A 416 -17.32 -32.07 -14.07
N GLU A 417 -16.34 -32.26 -13.18
CA GLU A 417 -16.09 -33.55 -12.52
C GLU A 417 -17.31 -33.99 -11.71
N LEU A 418 -17.89 -33.07 -10.94
CA LEU A 418 -19.09 -33.34 -10.14
C LEU A 418 -20.29 -33.68 -11.03
N GLN A 419 -20.54 -32.91 -12.10
CA GLN A 419 -21.60 -33.22 -13.06
C GLN A 419 -21.41 -34.61 -13.68
N LYS A 420 -20.18 -34.97 -14.04
CA LYS A 420 -19.88 -36.31 -14.58
C LYS A 420 -20.12 -37.41 -13.54
N ALA A 421 -19.70 -37.19 -12.29
CA ALA A 421 -19.92 -38.15 -11.21
C ALA A 421 -21.41 -38.32 -10.88
N LEU A 422 -22.18 -37.24 -10.87
CA LEU A 422 -23.63 -37.27 -10.68
C LEU A 422 -24.32 -38.06 -11.80
N SER A 423 -24.00 -37.78 -13.06
CA SER A 423 -24.56 -38.53 -14.19
C SER A 423 -24.22 -40.02 -14.14
N GLN A 424 -22.99 -40.38 -13.75
CA GLN A 424 -22.59 -41.79 -13.58
C GLN A 424 -23.35 -42.46 -12.42
N LEU A 425 -23.56 -41.72 -11.33
CA LEU A 425 -24.32 -42.20 -10.17
C LEU A 425 -25.78 -42.46 -10.54
N GLU A 426 -26.42 -41.53 -11.26
CA GLU A 426 -27.78 -41.67 -11.78
C GLU A 426 -27.92 -42.91 -12.67
N GLU A 427 -27.04 -43.08 -13.65
CA GLU A 427 -27.05 -44.25 -14.55
C GLU A 427 -26.88 -45.57 -13.77
N THR A 428 -25.97 -45.60 -12.80
CA THR A 428 -25.73 -46.78 -11.97
C THR A 428 -26.94 -47.09 -11.09
N HIS A 429 -27.58 -46.06 -10.55
CA HIS A 429 -28.77 -46.20 -9.73
C HIS A 429 -29.95 -46.77 -10.54
N GLU A 430 -30.18 -46.27 -11.75
CA GLU A 430 -31.22 -46.79 -12.65
C GLU A 430 -30.99 -48.26 -13.00
N ARG A 431 -29.76 -48.65 -13.33
CA ARG A 431 -29.41 -50.05 -13.63
C ARG A 431 -29.64 -50.97 -12.44
N LEU A 432 -29.26 -50.54 -11.23
CA LEU A 432 -29.52 -51.30 -10.00
C LEU A 432 -31.02 -51.44 -9.73
N GLN A 433 -31.81 -50.38 -9.94
CA GLN A 433 -33.25 -50.44 -9.78
C GLN A 433 -33.91 -51.41 -10.77
N ASP A 434 -33.56 -51.37 -12.07
CA ASP A 434 -34.17 -52.26 -13.06
C ASP A 434 -33.77 -53.73 -12.82
N SER A 435 -32.50 -53.99 -12.50
CA SER A 435 -32.03 -55.35 -12.15
C SER A 435 -32.65 -55.88 -10.86
N SER A 436 -32.97 -55.02 -9.90
CA SER A 436 -33.60 -55.42 -8.64
C SER A 436 -35.10 -55.69 -8.78
N ARG A 437 -35.76 -55.20 -9.83
CA ARG A 437 -37.21 -55.33 -10.04
C ARG A 437 -37.61 -56.51 -10.91
N ARG A 438 -36.68 -57.08 -11.67
CA ARG A 438 -36.94 -58.16 -12.64
C ARG A 438 -36.47 -59.52 -12.12
N ASP A 439 -37.16 -60.58 -12.56
CA ASP A 439 -36.73 -61.97 -12.42
C ASP A 439 -35.63 -62.27 -13.44
N ALA A 440 -34.49 -62.80 -12.97
CA ALA A 440 -33.29 -62.99 -13.78
C ALA A 440 -33.47 -64.02 -14.92
N LEU A 441 -34.44 -64.94 -14.80
CA LEU A 441 -34.65 -66.00 -15.78
C LEU A 441 -35.62 -65.56 -16.89
N THR A 442 -36.75 -64.97 -16.51
CA THR A 442 -37.87 -64.67 -17.41
C THR A 442 -37.94 -63.22 -17.87
N GLY A 443 -37.23 -62.30 -17.21
CA GLY A 443 -37.27 -60.87 -17.49
C GLY A 443 -38.56 -60.15 -17.07
N LEU A 444 -39.53 -60.89 -16.50
CA LEU A 444 -40.75 -60.36 -15.89
C LEU A 444 -40.44 -59.65 -14.57
N TYR A 445 -41.41 -58.94 -13.98
CA TYR A 445 -41.25 -58.43 -12.62
C TYR A 445 -41.10 -59.58 -11.62
N ASN A 446 -40.33 -59.36 -10.56
CA ASN A 446 -40.18 -60.34 -9.48
C ASN A 446 -41.28 -60.19 -8.42
N ARG A 447 -41.35 -61.16 -7.50
CA ARG A 447 -42.32 -61.19 -6.40
C ARG A 447 -42.33 -59.92 -5.53
N SER A 448 -41.15 -59.34 -5.28
CA SER A 448 -41.04 -58.12 -4.46
C SER A 448 -41.68 -56.92 -5.16
N TYR A 449 -41.38 -56.71 -6.45
CA TYR A 449 -42.00 -55.64 -7.23
C TYR A 449 -43.50 -55.85 -7.44
N PHE A 450 -43.94 -57.10 -7.56
CA PHE A 450 -45.36 -57.44 -7.64
C PHE A 450 -46.13 -56.90 -6.42
N HIS A 451 -45.62 -57.08 -5.20
CA HIS A 451 -46.29 -56.58 -3.99
C HIS A 451 -46.48 -55.06 -4.04
N GLU A 452 -45.42 -54.32 -4.38
CA GLU A 452 -45.49 -52.86 -4.52
C GLU A 452 -46.40 -52.41 -5.68
N GLY A 453 -46.39 -53.15 -6.78
CA GLY A 453 -47.21 -52.88 -7.96
C GLY A 453 -48.70 -53.12 -7.72
N PHE A 454 -49.03 -54.19 -7.00
CA PHE A 454 -50.39 -54.58 -6.66
C PHE A 454 -51.06 -53.53 -5.77
N GLU A 455 -50.44 -53.13 -4.67
CA GLU A 455 -50.98 -52.13 -3.73
C GLU A 455 -51.30 -50.79 -4.41
N ARG A 456 -50.42 -50.38 -5.32
CA ARG A 456 -50.59 -49.16 -6.12
C ARG A 456 -51.75 -49.28 -7.11
N LEU A 457 -51.90 -50.43 -7.79
CA LEU A 457 -53.04 -50.68 -8.68
C LEU A 457 -54.35 -50.80 -7.92
N LEU A 458 -54.36 -51.47 -6.76
CA LEU A 458 -55.52 -51.59 -5.88
C LEU A 458 -56.01 -50.23 -5.39
N SER A 459 -55.10 -49.39 -4.91
CA SER A 459 -55.41 -48.02 -4.50
C SER A 459 -55.99 -47.18 -5.65
N ARG A 460 -55.40 -47.28 -6.85
CA ARG A 460 -55.89 -46.58 -8.06
C ARG A 460 -57.29 -47.06 -8.47
N CYS A 461 -57.53 -48.37 -8.45
CA CYS A 461 -58.83 -48.96 -8.77
C CYS A 461 -59.90 -48.59 -7.74
N ARG A 462 -59.59 -48.60 -6.44
CA ARG A 462 -60.48 -48.13 -5.37
C ARG A 462 -60.89 -46.67 -5.55
N GLN A 463 -59.93 -45.78 -5.84
CA GLN A 463 -60.21 -44.36 -6.11
C GLN A 463 -61.09 -44.15 -7.36
N ALA A 464 -60.84 -44.93 -8.42
CA ALA A 464 -61.61 -44.87 -9.65
C ALA A 464 -62.96 -45.64 -9.59
N ARG A 465 -63.26 -46.29 -8.45
CA ARG A 465 -64.38 -47.25 -8.28
C ARG A 465 -64.44 -48.31 -9.37
N ARG A 466 -63.29 -48.87 -9.75
CA ARG A 466 -63.14 -49.94 -10.74
C ARG A 466 -62.67 -51.24 -10.08
N PRO A 467 -63.08 -52.42 -10.57
CA PRO A 467 -62.60 -53.69 -10.04
C PRO A 467 -61.12 -53.91 -10.36
N LEU A 468 -60.46 -54.72 -9.53
CA LEU A 468 -59.11 -55.22 -9.77
C LEU A 468 -59.16 -56.75 -9.81
N SER A 469 -58.67 -57.37 -10.87
CA SER A 469 -58.63 -58.83 -10.97
C SER A 469 -57.21 -59.38 -10.86
N LEU A 470 -57.07 -60.49 -10.15
CA LEU A 470 -55.83 -61.21 -9.92
C LEU A 470 -55.95 -62.61 -10.53
N LEU A 471 -54.94 -62.99 -11.31
CA LEU A 471 -54.80 -64.35 -11.85
C LEU A 471 -53.55 -64.97 -11.26
N MET A 472 -53.70 -66.17 -10.69
CA MET A 472 -52.60 -67.06 -10.34
C MET A 472 -52.46 -68.12 -11.42
N VAL A 473 -51.32 -68.15 -12.11
CA VAL A 473 -51.06 -69.02 -13.26
C VAL A 473 -49.93 -69.97 -12.90
N ASP A 474 -50.16 -71.27 -13.03
CA ASP A 474 -49.15 -72.29 -12.76
C ASP A 474 -49.04 -73.25 -13.95
N LEU A 475 -47.80 -73.51 -14.38
CA LEU A 475 -47.55 -74.41 -15.51
C LEU A 475 -47.74 -75.87 -15.08
N ASP A 476 -48.65 -76.55 -15.77
CA ASP A 476 -49.01 -77.91 -15.43
C ASP A 476 -47.85 -78.89 -15.68
N HIS A 477 -47.65 -79.81 -14.74
CA HIS A 477 -46.62 -80.86 -14.83
C HIS A 477 -45.19 -80.33 -15.04
N PHE A 478 -44.90 -79.09 -14.63
CA PHE A 478 -43.59 -78.48 -14.82
C PHE A 478 -42.44 -79.28 -14.17
N LYS A 479 -42.65 -79.81 -12.96
CA LYS A 479 -41.70 -80.72 -12.31
C LYS A 479 -41.38 -81.95 -13.16
N SER A 480 -42.38 -82.54 -13.81
CA SER A 480 -42.17 -83.67 -14.72
C SER A 480 -41.39 -83.29 -15.98
N ILE A 481 -41.51 -82.04 -16.46
CA ILE A 481 -40.70 -81.52 -17.56
C ILE A 481 -39.24 -81.43 -17.11
N ASN A 482 -38.97 -80.86 -15.94
CA ASN A 482 -37.63 -80.79 -15.35
C ASN A 482 -37.01 -82.17 -15.13
N ASP A 483 -37.77 -83.09 -14.54
CA ASP A 483 -37.28 -84.44 -14.20
C ASP A 483 -36.98 -85.26 -15.47
N ARG A 484 -37.71 -85.03 -16.57
CA ARG A 484 -37.58 -85.80 -17.81
C ARG A 484 -36.59 -85.21 -18.81
N TYR A 485 -36.50 -83.89 -18.90
CA TYR A 485 -35.75 -83.18 -19.95
C TYR A 485 -34.62 -82.30 -19.40
N GLY A 486 -34.48 -82.22 -18.08
CA GLY A 486 -33.48 -81.42 -17.38
C GLY A 486 -33.90 -79.96 -17.18
N HIS A 487 -33.29 -79.32 -16.19
CA HIS A 487 -33.62 -77.95 -15.78
C HIS A 487 -33.44 -76.91 -16.88
N LEU A 488 -32.51 -77.10 -17.83
CA LEU A 488 -32.32 -76.15 -18.95
C LEU A 488 -33.54 -76.08 -19.87
N VAL A 489 -34.18 -77.22 -20.14
CA VAL A 489 -35.41 -77.29 -20.95
C VAL A 489 -36.58 -76.69 -20.18
N GLY A 490 -36.65 -76.90 -18.86
CA GLY A 490 -37.62 -76.23 -18.01
C GLY A 490 -37.45 -74.71 -17.97
N ASP A 491 -36.22 -74.22 -17.87
CA ASP A 491 -35.89 -72.79 -17.93
C ASP A 491 -36.33 -72.15 -19.25
N ASP A 492 -36.12 -72.84 -20.38
CA ASP A 492 -36.61 -72.40 -21.68
C ASP A 492 -38.14 -72.41 -21.75
N CYS A 493 -38.80 -73.41 -21.16
CA CYS A 493 -40.26 -73.42 -21.03
C CYS A 493 -40.77 -72.23 -20.21
N LEU A 494 -40.08 -71.84 -19.14
CA LEU A 494 -40.45 -70.66 -18.33
C LEU A 494 -40.27 -69.36 -19.10
N ARG A 495 -39.15 -69.19 -19.83
CA ARG A 495 -38.93 -68.02 -20.70
C ARG A 495 -39.98 -67.93 -21.79
N TRP A 496 -40.27 -69.05 -22.44
CA TRP A 496 -41.28 -69.15 -23.49
C TRP A 496 -42.67 -68.81 -22.93
N ALA A 497 -43.06 -69.40 -21.79
CA ALA A 497 -44.35 -69.14 -21.15
C ALA A 497 -44.48 -67.66 -20.76
N ALA A 498 -43.45 -67.08 -20.13
CA ALA A 498 -43.39 -65.67 -19.79
C ALA A 498 -43.60 -64.75 -21.01
N GLN A 499 -42.94 -65.05 -22.14
CA GLN A 499 -43.10 -64.30 -23.38
C GLN A 499 -44.51 -64.44 -23.98
N ARG A 500 -45.09 -65.64 -23.94
CA ARG A 500 -46.44 -65.91 -24.46
C ARG A 500 -47.50 -65.21 -23.62
N ILE A 501 -47.48 -65.41 -22.31
CA ILE A 501 -48.36 -64.72 -21.35
C ILE A 501 -48.20 -63.21 -21.50
N GLY A 502 -46.95 -62.72 -21.54
CA GLY A 502 -46.67 -61.30 -21.71
C GLY A 502 -47.21 -60.70 -23.02
N ARG A 503 -47.15 -61.42 -24.15
CA ARG A 503 -47.72 -60.97 -25.44
C ARG A 503 -49.24 -60.91 -25.40
N THR A 504 -49.89 -61.93 -24.84
CA THR A 504 -51.34 -62.00 -24.69
C THR A 504 -51.87 -60.87 -23.81
N LEU A 505 -51.12 -60.50 -22.77
CA LEU A 505 -51.53 -59.46 -21.83
C LEU A 505 -51.25 -58.01 -22.26
N ARG A 506 -50.50 -57.78 -23.36
CA ARG A 506 -50.16 -56.42 -23.84
C ARG A 506 -51.36 -55.48 -24.02
N PRO A 507 -52.52 -55.93 -24.55
CA PRO A 507 -53.68 -55.05 -24.73
C PRO A 507 -54.38 -54.66 -23.42
N HIS A 508 -54.06 -55.31 -22.29
CA HIS A 508 -54.82 -55.24 -21.04
C HIS A 508 -54.17 -54.39 -19.94
N ASP A 509 -53.05 -53.72 -20.20
CA ASP A 509 -52.28 -52.93 -19.23
C ASP A 509 -51.96 -53.72 -17.94
N ALA A 510 -51.67 -55.02 -18.10
CA ALA A 510 -51.52 -55.96 -16.99
C ALA A 510 -50.17 -55.87 -16.29
N LEU A 511 -50.17 -55.99 -14.96
CA LEU A 511 -48.95 -56.25 -14.19
C LEU A 511 -48.67 -57.74 -14.18
N LEU A 512 -47.63 -58.18 -14.91
CA LEU A 512 -47.20 -59.58 -14.97
C LEU A 512 -45.90 -59.77 -14.19
N ALA A 513 -45.88 -60.71 -13.25
CA ALA A 513 -44.72 -61.07 -12.45
C ALA A 513 -44.54 -62.59 -12.36
N ARG A 514 -43.29 -63.03 -12.16
CA ARG A 514 -42.99 -64.40 -11.76
C ARG A 514 -42.97 -64.47 -10.23
N PHE A 515 -43.86 -65.25 -9.66
CA PHE A 515 -44.07 -65.30 -8.20
C PHE A 515 -43.10 -66.27 -7.52
N GLY A 516 -42.77 -67.39 -8.18
CA GLY A 516 -41.75 -68.34 -7.75
C GLY A 516 -41.82 -69.62 -8.58
N GLY A 517 -40.68 -70.27 -8.87
CA GLY A 517 -40.67 -71.53 -9.63
C GLY A 517 -41.39 -71.41 -10.99
N GLU A 518 -42.48 -72.15 -11.14
CA GLU A 518 -43.40 -72.20 -12.30
C GLU A 518 -44.64 -71.32 -12.19
N GLU A 519 -44.75 -70.53 -11.12
CA GLU A 519 -45.91 -69.69 -10.81
C GLU A 519 -45.72 -68.26 -11.35
N PHE A 520 -46.74 -67.78 -12.06
CA PHE A 520 -46.86 -66.42 -12.56
C PHE A 520 -48.10 -65.78 -11.98
N VAL A 521 -48.01 -64.49 -11.65
CA VAL A 521 -49.14 -63.71 -11.17
C VAL A 521 -49.40 -62.56 -12.12
N VAL A 522 -50.68 -62.34 -12.41
CA VAL A 522 -51.15 -61.26 -13.28
C VAL A 522 -52.18 -60.41 -12.55
N VAL A 523 -52.00 -59.09 -12.57
CA VAL A 523 -53.01 -58.13 -12.11
C VAL A 523 -53.59 -57.41 -13.30
N LEU A 524 -54.92 -57.42 -13.42
CA LEU A 524 -55.70 -56.77 -14.47
C LEU A 524 -56.50 -55.61 -13.86
N PRO A 525 -56.09 -54.35 -14.07
CA PRO A 525 -56.87 -53.19 -13.65
C PRO A 525 -58.12 -53.02 -14.52
N ASP A 526 -59.24 -52.60 -13.92
CA ASP A 526 -60.52 -52.34 -14.62
C ASP A 526 -61.12 -53.57 -15.34
N HIS A 527 -60.81 -54.77 -14.83
CA HIS A 527 -61.40 -56.02 -15.31
C HIS A 527 -62.29 -56.61 -14.21
N ASP A 528 -63.57 -56.82 -14.52
CA ASP A 528 -64.48 -57.59 -13.69
C ASP A 528 -64.20 -59.10 -13.82
N LEU A 529 -64.88 -59.92 -13.02
CA LEU A 529 -64.64 -61.36 -13.02
C LEU A 529 -64.84 -61.99 -14.40
N ARG A 530 -65.84 -61.54 -15.17
CA ARG A 530 -66.15 -62.11 -16.48
C ARG A 530 -65.08 -61.77 -17.49
N SER A 531 -64.63 -60.52 -17.53
CA SER A 531 -63.56 -60.10 -18.43
C SER A 531 -62.20 -60.68 -18.03
N ALA A 532 -61.92 -60.79 -16.72
CA ALA A 532 -60.72 -61.44 -16.22
C ALA A 532 -60.64 -62.93 -16.56
N VAL A 533 -61.77 -63.67 -16.47
CA VAL A 533 -61.85 -65.07 -16.91
C VAL A 533 -61.64 -65.19 -18.42
N ALA A 534 -62.16 -64.26 -19.22
CA ALA A 534 -61.92 -64.26 -20.67
C ALA A 534 -60.43 -64.10 -20.99
N VAL A 535 -59.74 -63.18 -20.32
CA VAL A 535 -58.28 -62.98 -20.46
C VAL A 535 -57.51 -64.20 -19.96
N ALA A 536 -57.90 -64.80 -18.83
CA ALA A 536 -57.30 -66.03 -18.33
C ALA A 536 -57.42 -67.19 -19.34
N GLU A 537 -58.59 -67.37 -19.95
CA GLU A 537 -58.78 -68.37 -21.00
C GLU A 537 -57.96 -68.07 -22.25
N GLU A 538 -57.79 -66.80 -22.61
CA GLU A 538 -56.91 -66.40 -23.71
C GLU A 538 -55.45 -66.75 -23.41
N VAL A 539 -54.97 -66.46 -22.20
CA VAL A 539 -53.64 -66.85 -21.74
C VAL A 539 -53.46 -68.37 -21.82
N ARG A 540 -54.40 -69.13 -21.25
CA ARG A 540 -54.35 -70.60 -21.27
C ARG A 540 -54.32 -71.17 -22.70
N ARG A 541 -55.23 -70.71 -23.57
CA ARG A 541 -55.26 -71.14 -24.98
C ARG A 541 -53.98 -70.75 -25.72
N SER A 542 -53.41 -69.58 -25.43
CA SER A 542 -52.18 -69.11 -26.08
C SER A 542 -50.97 -69.99 -25.76
N LEU A 543 -50.94 -70.60 -24.56
CA LEU A 543 -49.92 -71.57 -24.16
C LEU A 543 -50.14 -72.93 -24.85
N VAL A 544 -51.38 -73.41 -24.96
CA VAL A 544 -51.65 -74.71 -25.61
C VAL A 544 -51.51 -74.64 -27.15
N ALA A 545 -51.82 -73.49 -27.75
CA ALA A 545 -51.89 -73.32 -29.21
C ALA A 545 -50.53 -73.47 -29.92
N GLU A 546 -49.44 -73.14 -29.25
CA GLU A 546 -48.08 -73.27 -29.80
C GLU A 546 -47.27 -74.15 -28.85
N ALA A 547 -46.49 -75.08 -29.39
CA ALA A 547 -45.63 -75.89 -28.55
C ALA A 547 -44.33 -75.14 -28.23
N CYS A 548 -43.83 -75.29 -27.01
CA CYS A 548 -42.51 -74.81 -26.64
C CYS A 548 -41.46 -75.66 -27.35
N GLU A 549 -40.61 -75.03 -28.17
CA GLU A 549 -39.47 -75.68 -28.80
C GLU A 549 -38.20 -75.34 -28.04
N SER A 550 -37.54 -76.34 -27.44
CA SER A 550 -36.26 -76.18 -26.76
C SER A 550 -35.38 -77.40 -27.05
N GLN A 551 -34.12 -77.14 -27.42
CA GLN A 551 -33.10 -78.17 -27.70
C GLN A 551 -33.57 -79.29 -28.66
N GLY A 552 -34.40 -78.96 -29.66
CA GLY A 552 -34.95 -79.91 -30.63
C GLY A 552 -36.14 -80.75 -30.13
N VAL A 553 -36.62 -80.51 -28.92
CA VAL A 553 -37.83 -81.14 -28.35
C VAL A 553 -39.00 -80.16 -28.43
N ARG A 554 -40.15 -80.66 -28.89
CA ARG A 554 -41.41 -79.92 -28.97
C ARG A 554 -42.33 -80.34 -27.83
N LEU A 555 -42.53 -79.47 -26.84
CA LEU A 555 -43.31 -79.72 -25.63
C LEU A 555 -44.63 -78.97 -25.67
N ARG A 556 -45.72 -79.66 -25.35
CA ARG A 556 -47.00 -79.01 -25.05
C ARG A 556 -47.04 -78.64 -23.58
N VAL A 557 -47.12 -77.36 -23.30
CA VAL A 557 -47.20 -76.81 -21.94
C VAL A 557 -48.58 -76.21 -21.76
N SER A 558 -49.36 -76.75 -20.84
CA SER A 558 -50.62 -76.16 -20.40
C SER A 558 -50.42 -75.42 -19.08
N ALA A 559 -51.42 -74.62 -18.69
CA ALA A 559 -51.41 -73.96 -17.40
C ALA A 559 -52.80 -74.06 -16.75
N SER A 560 -52.79 -74.23 -15.42
CA SER A 560 -53.97 -74.04 -14.59
C SER A 560 -54.00 -72.59 -14.11
N ILE A 561 -55.19 -71.97 -14.10
CA ILE A 561 -55.32 -70.55 -13.72
C ILE A 561 -56.45 -70.37 -12.70
N GLY A 562 -56.11 -69.79 -11.56
CA GLY A 562 -57.07 -69.31 -10.56
C GLY A 562 -57.34 -67.82 -10.75
N VAL A 563 -58.61 -67.42 -10.77
CA VAL A 563 -59.03 -66.02 -10.94
C VAL A 563 -59.81 -65.54 -9.73
N HIS A 564 -59.44 -64.36 -9.24
CA HIS A 564 -60.17 -63.65 -8.20
C HIS A 564 -60.33 -62.18 -8.59
N THR A 565 -61.46 -61.57 -8.24
CA THR A 565 -61.75 -60.16 -8.53
C THR A 565 -62.12 -59.46 -7.24
N ILE A 566 -61.39 -58.40 -6.94
CA ILE A 566 -61.61 -57.53 -5.79
C ILE A 566 -62.59 -56.44 -6.21
N ALA A 567 -63.74 -56.40 -5.55
CA ALA A 567 -64.71 -55.33 -5.76
C ALA A 567 -64.17 -54.00 -5.18
N PRO A 568 -64.56 -52.83 -5.74
CA PRO A 568 -64.08 -51.54 -5.27
C PRO A 568 -64.26 -51.28 -3.77
N ASP A 569 -65.31 -51.84 -3.19
CA ASP A 569 -65.69 -51.67 -1.78
C ASP A 569 -65.24 -52.84 -0.88
N ALA A 570 -64.55 -53.84 -1.44
CA ALA A 570 -64.03 -54.97 -0.67
C ALA A 570 -62.80 -54.59 0.15
N ALA A 571 -62.69 -55.16 1.35
CA ALA A 571 -61.60 -54.90 2.29
C ALA A 571 -60.34 -55.75 2.02
N ASP A 572 -60.38 -56.60 0.98
CA ASP A 572 -59.32 -57.55 0.64
C ASP A 572 -57.96 -56.83 0.51
N ASP A 573 -56.95 -57.39 1.17
CA ASP A 573 -55.55 -57.03 0.97
C ASP A 573 -54.87 -57.98 -0.04
N ILE A 574 -53.57 -57.80 -0.25
CA ILE A 574 -52.81 -58.63 -1.19
C ILE A 574 -52.77 -60.11 -0.79
N ASP A 575 -52.67 -60.41 0.51
CA ASP A 575 -52.55 -61.77 1.02
C ASP A 575 -53.89 -62.49 0.89
N ASP A 576 -55.01 -61.81 1.20
CA ASP A 576 -56.37 -62.30 1.01
C ASP A 576 -56.65 -62.62 -0.47
N ALA A 577 -56.25 -61.71 -1.37
CA ALA A 577 -56.45 -61.86 -2.80
C ALA A 577 -55.62 -63.02 -3.38
N LEU A 578 -54.36 -63.14 -2.96
CA LEU A 578 -53.46 -64.24 -3.36
C LEU A 578 -53.98 -65.59 -2.86
N ASP A 579 -54.34 -65.70 -1.58
CA ASP A 579 -54.87 -66.92 -0.98
C ASP A 579 -56.17 -67.37 -1.69
N THR A 580 -57.03 -66.41 -2.02
CA THR A 580 -58.28 -66.69 -2.73
C THR A 580 -58.06 -67.12 -4.19
N ALA A 581 -57.11 -66.49 -4.89
CA ALA A 581 -56.71 -66.90 -6.24
C ALA A 581 -56.00 -68.27 -6.23
N ASP A 582 -55.19 -68.56 -5.21
CA ASP A 582 -54.50 -69.83 -5.06
C ASP A 582 -55.47 -70.99 -4.77
N LYS A 583 -56.48 -70.78 -3.93
CA LYS A 583 -57.57 -71.75 -3.75
C LYS A 583 -58.29 -72.07 -5.06
N ALA A 584 -58.52 -71.04 -5.90
CA ALA A 584 -59.11 -71.24 -7.22
C ALA A 584 -58.14 -72.01 -8.15
N LEU A 585 -56.85 -71.72 -8.12
CA LEU A 585 -55.83 -72.45 -8.86
C LEU A 585 -55.75 -73.93 -8.41
N TYR A 586 -55.81 -74.19 -7.11
CA TYR A 586 -55.84 -75.53 -6.55
C TYR A 586 -57.06 -76.32 -7.06
N ALA A 587 -58.24 -75.67 -7.10
CA ALA A 587 -59.43 -76.26 -7.70
C ALA A 587 -59.30 -76.52 -9.21
N ALA A 588 -58.55 -75.70 -9.95
CA ALA A 588 -58.23 -75.95 -11.35
C ALA A 588 -57.33 -77.18 -11.51
N LYS A 589 -56.28 -77.29 -10.69
CA LYS A 589 -55.37 -78.45 -10.67
C LYS A 589 -56.09 -79.75 -10.30
N ALA A 590 -57.00 -79.72 -9.34
CA ALA A 590 -57.79 -80.88 -8.92
C ALA A 590 -58.81 -81.35 -9.98
N ASN A 591 -59.31 -80.44 -10.81
CA ASN A 591 -60.29 -80.72 -11.87
C ASN A 591 -59.67 -81.20 -13.20
N GLY A 592 -58.47 -81.78 -13.16
CA GLY A 592 -57.81 -82.34 -14.34
C GLY A 592 -56.84 -81.41 -15.06
N ARG A 593 -56.52 -80.23 -14.48
CA ARG A 593 -55.58 -79.23 -15.02
C ARG A 593 -56.04 -78.61 -16.35
N ASP A 594 -55.21 -77.78 -16.97
CA ASP A 594 -55.50 -77.04 -18.22
C ASP A 594 -56.88 -76.36 -18.22
N CYS A 595 -57.23 -75.69 -17.12
CA CYS A 595 -58.50 -74.99 -16.99
C CYS A 595 -58.40 -73.73 -16.13
N VAL A 596 -59.37 -72.85 -16.31
CA VAL A 596 -59.58 -71.65 -15.49
C VAL A 596 -60.64 -71.94 -14.44
N ARG A 597 -60.39 -71.51 -13.19
CA ARG A 597 -61.36 -71.57 -12.09
C ARG A 597 -61.43 -70.22 -11.37
N THR A 598 -62.61 -69.93 -10.83
CA THR A 598 -62.89 -68.73 -10.04
C THR A 598 -63.14 -69.10 -8.59
N SER A 599 -62.84 -68.18 -7.67
CA SER A 599 -63.11 -68.34 -6.23
C SER A 599 -64.60 -68.39 -5.86
N ILE A 600 -65.49 -67.97 -6.77
CA ILE A 600 -66.93 -68.06 -6.58
C ILE A 600 -67.45 -69.35 -7.20
N THR A 601 -67.96 -70.25 -6.37
CA THR A 601 -68.82 -71.36 -6.80
C THR A 601 -70.17 -70.75 -7.20
N ALA A 602 -70.57 -70.89 -8.45
CA ALA A 602 -71.90 -70.48 -8.90
C ALA A 602 -72.97 -71.23 -8.08
N ALA A 603 -73.91 -70.50 -7.50
CA ALA A 603 -75.17 -71.04 -7.00
C ALA A 603 -76.10 -71.40 -8.17
#